data_AF-F4G168-F1
#
_entry.id   AF-F4G168-F1
#
_cell.length_a   1.000
_cell.length_b   1.000
_cell.length_c   1.000
_cell.angle_alpha   90.00
_cell.angle_beta   90.00
_cell.angle_gamma   90.00
#
_symmetry.space_group_name_H-M   'P 1'
#
loop_
_entity.id
_entity.type
_entity.pdbx_description
1 polymer ?
#
loop_
_entity_poly.entity_id
_entity_poly.type
_entity_poly.pdbx_seq_one_letter_code
_entity_poly.pdbx_strand_id
1 'polypeptide(L)'
;MDDIRDLLLKVLRKIDPTLLEDSLEIKFIQSFKDRYDVFGQFRNQKGLYEFAVSFDRKGNIKRDHVNMISPNKIRDELEKRIYDKGD
;
A
#
# COMPACT_ATOMS: atom_id res chain seq x y z
N MET A 1 -8.33 -16.48 9.37
CA MET A 1 -7.79 -15.65 8.27
C MET A 1 -7.43 -14.26 8.79
N ASP A 2 -8.09 -13.81 9.87
CA ASP A 2 -7.91 -12.50 10.51
C ASP A 2 -6.51 -12.24 11.06
N ASP A 3 -5.82 -13.26 11.59
CA ASP A 3 -4.47 -13.11 12.14
C ASP A 3 -3.43 -12.56 11.15
N ILE A 4 -3.54 -12.94 9.86
CA ILE A 4 -2.60 -12.48 8.83
C ILE A 4 -2.89 -11.03 8.45
N ARG A 5 -4.17 -10.63 8.41
CA ARG A 5 -4.56 -9.25 8.08
C ARG A 5 -4.07 -8.28 9.16
N ASP A 6 -4.23 -8.63 10.43
CA ASP A 6 -3.75 -7.81 11.55
C ASP A 6 -2.23 -7.70 11.56
N LEU A 7 -1.52 -8.80 11.28
CA LEU A 7 -0.07 -8.80 11.18
C LEU A 7 0.41 -7.95 9.98
N LEU A 8 -0.27 -8.08 8.83
CA LEU A 8 -0.02 -7.26 7.66
C LEU A 8 -0.26 -5.78 7.93
N LEU A 9 -1.35 -5.41 8.61
CA LEU A 9 -1.62 -4.02 8.99
C LEU A 9 -0.51 -3.45 9.86
N LYS A 10 -0.02 -4.22 10.85
CA LYS A 10 1.15 -3.81 11.65
C LYS A 10 2.40 -3.62 10.79
N VAL A 11 2.61 -4.47 9.79
CA VAL A 11 3.73 -4.35 8.85
C VAL A 11 3.57 -3.11 7.96
N LEU A 12 2.41 -2.91 7.34
CA LEU A 12 2.16 -1.78 6.45
C LEU A 12 2.20 -0.44 7.20
N ARG A 13 1.74 -0.37 8.45
CA ARG A 13 1.88 0.84 9.28
C ARG A 13 3.32 1.22 9.60
N LYS A 14 4.25 0.25 9.63
CA LYS A 14 5.69 0.54 9.75
C LYS A 14 6.24 1.18 8.47
N ILE A 15 5.66 0.85 7.32
CA ILE A 15 6.06 1.38 6.01
C ILE A 15 5.40 2.74 5.76
N ASP A 16 4.09 2.84 5.99
CA ASP A 16 3.30 4.05 5.85
C ASP A 16 2.32 4.19 7.05
N PRO A 17 2.65 5.04 8.04
CA PRO A 17 1.77 5.32 9.17
C PRO A 17 0.45 6.00 8.80
N THR A 18 0.33 6.53 7.57
CA THR A 18 -0.85 7.26 7.07
C THR A 18 -1.79 6.40 6.24
N LEU A 19 -1.52 5.09 6.17
CA LEU A 19 -2.41 4.10 5.56
C LEU A 19 -3.83 4.19 6.15
N LEU A 20 -4.83 4.16 5.27
CA LEU A 20 -6.24 4.04 5.62
C LEU A 20 -6.63 2.57 5.69
N GLU A 21 -6.86 2.04 6.88
CA GLU A 21 -7.01 0.59 7.13
C GLU A 21 -8.19 -0.04 6.39
N ASP A 22 -9.31 0.69 6.31
CA ASP A 22 -10.53 0.25 5.63
C ASP A 22 -10.33 0.14 4.11
N SER A 23 -9.27 0.76 3.56
CA SER A 23 -8.93 0.68 2.15
C SER A 23 -8.00 -0.49 1.79
N LEU A 24 -7.53 -1.26 2.79
CA LEU A 24 -6.64 -2.39 2.56
C LEU A 24 -7.38 -3.52 1.86
N GLU A 25 -6.98 -3.76 0.62
CA GLU A 25 -7.44 -4.87 -0.20
C GLU A 25 -6.27 -5.82 -0.48
N ILE A 26 -6.44 -7.08 -0.09
CA ILE A 26 -5.44 -8.12 -0.32
C ILE A 26 -5.83 -8.89 -1.57
N LYS A 27 -4.98 -8.80 -2.61
CA LYS A 27 -5.21 -9.47 -3.89
C LYS A 27 -4.68 -10.91 -3.88
N PHE A 28 -3.56 -11.14 -3.19
CA PHE A 28 -2.93 -12.44 -3.11
C PHE A 28 -2.16 -12.65 -1.81
N ILE A 29 -2.23 -13.86 -1.25
CA ILE A 29 -1.47 -14.28 -0.09
C ILE A 29 -0.85 -15.64 -0.38
N GLN A 30 0.45 -15.76 -0.14
CA GLN A 30 1.14 -17.03 -0.07
C GLN A 30 1.77 -17.22 1.31
N SER A 31 1.42 -18.33 1.96
CA SER A 31 1.99 -18.69 3.26
C SER A 31 3.08 -19.73 3.07
N PHE A 32 4.23 -19.49 3.69
CA PHE A 32 5.32 -20.44 3.82
C PHE A 32 5.47 -20.87 5.29
N LYS A 33 6.45 -21.74 5.58
CA LYS A 33 6.72 -22.19 6.94
C LYS A 33 7.07 -21.02 7.87
N ASP A 34 7.91 -20.12 7.40
CA ASP A 34 8.55 -19.05 8.19
C ASP A 34 8.10 -17.64 7.82
N ARG A 35 7.41 -17.45 6.69
CA ARG A 35 7.00 -16.14 6.20
C ARG A 35 5.66 -16.12 5.46
N TYR A 36 5.15 -14.91 5.28
CA TYR A 36 4.03 -14.58 4.42
C TYR A 36 4.52 -13.66 3.31
N ASP A 37 4.15 -13.98 2.07
CA ASP A 37 4.31 -13.09 0.93
C ASP A 37 2.91 -12.58 0.55
N VAL A 38 2.69 -11.27 0.61
CA VAL A 38 1.38 -10.65 0.43
C VAL A 38 1.45 -9.54 -0.61
N PHE A 39 0.50 -9.56 -1.53
CA PHE A 39 0.32 -8.55 -2.56
C PHE A 39 -1.09 -7.96 -2.49
N GLY A 40 -1.18 -6.64 -2.65
CA GLY A 40 -2.46 -5.96 -2.55
C GLY A 40 -2.34 -4.46 -2.81
N GLN A 41 -3.35 -3.73 -2.36
CA GLN A 41 -3.41 -2.29 -2.48
C GLN A 41 -4.00 -1.65 -1.22
N PHE A 42 -3.61 -0.40 -0.97
CA PHE A 42 -4.20 0.45 0.06
C PHE A 42 -4.16 1.91 -0.39
N ARG A 43 -4.95 2.75 0.28
CA ARG A 43 -4.94 4.20 0.11
C ARG A 43 -4.31 4.88 1.31
N ASN A 44 -3.69 6.01 1.06
CA ASN A 44 -3.40 7.01 2.08
C ASN A 44 -3.94 8.38 1.63
N GLN A 45 -3.59 9.44 2.34
CA GLN A 45 -4.01 10.81 2.01
C GLN A 45 -3.53 11.30 0.63
N LYS A 46 -2.43 10.75 0.12
CA LYS A 46 -1.79 11.15 -1.14
C LYS A 46 -2.33 10.39 -2.36
N GLY A 47 -2.72 9.13 -2.22
CA GLY A 47 -3.12 8.31 -3.36
C GLY A 47 -3.44 6.86 -3.04
N LEU A 48 -3.63 6.09 -4.12
CA LEU A 48 -3.71 4.64 -4.15
C LEU A 48 -2.33 4.04 -4.42
N TYR A 49 -1.99 3.02 -3.64
CA TYR A 49 -0.70 2.34 -3.67
C TYR A 49 -0.91 0.86 -3.86
N GLU A 50 -0.04 0.23 -4.65
CA GLU A 50 0.13 -1.22 -4.67
C GLU A 50 1.34 -1.60 -3.84
N PHE A 51 1.26 -2.75 -3.17
CA PHE A 51 2.34 -3.27 -2.37
C PHE A 51 2.59 -4.75 -2.64
N ALA A 52 3.85 -5.14 -2.51
CA ALA A 52 4.30 -6.51 -2.36
C ALA A 52 5.21 -6.58 -1.13
N VAL A 53 4.76 -7.24 -0.06
CA VAL A 53 5.51 -7.35 1.19
C VAL A 53 5.72 -8.80 1.58
N SER A 54 6.93 -9.10 2.04
CA SER A 54 7.32 -10.39 2.59
C SER A 54 7.72 -10.18 4.04
N PHE A 55 7.08 -10.87 4.98
CA PHE A 55 7.34 -10.73 6.41
C PHE A 55 7.26 -12.06 7.15
N ASP A 56 8.04 -12.19 8.22
CA ASP A 56 8.00 -13.39 9.07
C ASP A 56 6.77 -13.41 9.99
N ARG A 57 6.55 -14.52 10.69
CA ARG A 57 5.43 -14.67 11.65
C ARG A 57 5.46 -13.70 12.84
N LYS A 58 6.55 -12.94 13.02
CA LYS A 58 6.68 -11.89 14.05
C LYS A 58 6.43 -10.49 13.46
N GLY A 59 6.18 -10.38 12.15
CA GLY A 59 5.97 -9.10 11.46
C GLY A 59 7.27 -8.34 11.19
N ASN A 60 8.41 -9.04 11.10
CA ASN A 60 9.65 -8.45 10.61
C ASN A 60 9.66 -8.52 9.08
N ILE A 61 9.84 -7.37 8.44
CA ILE A 61 9.90 -7.23 6.99
C ILE A 61 11.19 -7.88 6.48
N LYS A 62 11.05 -8.73 5.45
CA LYS A 62 12.16 -9.33 4.71
C LYS A 62 12.37 -8.63 3.37
N ARG A 63 11.26 -8.25 2.72
CA ARG A 63 11.23 -7.45 1.48
C ARG A 63 9.97 -6.62 1.45
N ASP A 64 10.06 -5.41 0.93
CA ASP A 64 8.93 -4.53 0.72
C ASP A 64 9.11 -3.74 -0.58
N HIS A 65 8.03 -3.71 -1.35
CA HIS A 65 7.86 -2.80 -2.47
C HIS A 65 6.50 -2.13 -2.30
N VAL A 66 6.48 -0.81 -2.29
CA VAL A 66 5.25 -0.01 -2.22
C VAL A 66 5.36 1.09 -3.26
N ASN A 67 4.45 1.08 -4.24
CA ASN A 67 4.45 2.02 -5.34
C ASN A 67 3.10 2.73 -5.40
N MET A 68 3.12 4.05 -5.56
CA MET A 68 1.91 4.79 -5.88
C MET A 68 1.50 4.47 -7.30
N ILE A 69 0.25 4.07 -7.49
CA ILE A 69 -0.32 3.83 -8.83
C ILE A 69 -1.26 4.95 -9.27
N SER A 70 -1.78 5.74 -8.33
CA SER A 70 -2.65 6.87 -8.65
C SER A 70 -2.66 7.92 -7.53
N PRO A 71 -2.22 9.16 -7.76
CA PRO A 71 -2.46 10.26 -6.81
C PRO A 71 -3.96 10.58 -6.66
N ASN A 72 -4.38 11.00 -5.46
CA ASN A 72 -5.76 11.42 -5.22
C ASN A 72 -6.11 12.71 -6.00
N LYS A 73 -5.12 13.57 -6.28
CA LYS A 73 -5.30 14.90 -6.91
C LYS A 73 -4.83 14.98 -8.36
N ILE A 74 -4.79 13.86 -9.09
CA ILE A 74 -4.37 13.84 -10.51
C ILE A 74 -5.12 14.90 -11.32
N ARG A 75 -6.42 15.06 -11.08
CA ARG A 75 -7.26 16.01 -11.82
C ARG A 75 -6.87 17.46 -11.56
N ASP A 76 -6.73 17.86 -10.30
CA ASP A 76 -6.33 19.23 -9.93
C ASP A 76 -4.92 19.59 -10.44
N GLU A 77 -3.99 18.63 -10.44
CA GLU A 77 -2.62 18.83 -10.94
C GLU A 77 -2.54 18.89 -12.47
N LEU A 78 -3.34 18.07 -13.17
CA LEU A 78 -3.46 18.11 -14.63
C LEU A 78 -4.12 19.40 -15.10
N GLU A 79 -5.22 19.81 -14.45
CA GLU A 79 -5.92 21.05 -14.76
C GLU A 79 -4.97 22.25 -14.61
N LYS A 80 -4.23 22.37 -13.49
CA LYS A 80 -3.22 23.44 -13.32
C LYS A 80 -2.18 23.47 -14.44
N ARG A 81 -1.63 22.33 -14.85
CA ARG A 81 -0.60 22.28 -15.92
C ARG A 81 -1.13 22.60 -17.30
N ILE A 82 -2.39 22.29 -17.58
CA ILE A 82 -3.03 22.57 -18.87
C ILE A 82 -3.37 24.07 -18.96
N TYR A 83 -3.84 24.68 -17.86
CA TYR A 83 -4.16 26.10 -17.83
C TYR A 83 -2.93 27.03 -17.74
N ASP A 84 -1.82 26.62 -17.08
CA ASP A 84 -0.58 27.42 -17.00
C ASP A 84 0.19 27.54 -18.34
N LYS A 85 -0.16 26.77 -19.38
CA LYS A 85 0.44 26.88 -20.72
C LYS A 85 -0.42 27.66 -21.72
N GLY A 86 -1.53 28.24 -21.25
CA GLY A 86 -2.48 28.99 -22.04
C GLY A 86 -2.50 30.47 -21.71
N ASP A 87 -1.34 31.12 -21.64
CA ASP A 87 -1.16 32.58 -21.72
C ASP A 87 0.14 32.90 -22.49
#